data_AF-A0AAW0LXM9-F1
#
_entry.id   AF-A0AAW0LXM9-F1
#
_cell.length_a   1.000
_cell.length_b   1.000
_cell.length_c   1.000
_cell.angle_alpha   90.00
_cell.angle_beta   90.00
_cell.angle_gamma   90.00
#
_symmetry.space_group_name_H-M   'P 1'
#
loop_
_entity.id
_entity.type
_entity.pdbx_description
1 polymer ?
#
loop_
_entity_poly.entity_id
_entity_poly.type
_entity_poly.pdbx_seq_one_letter_code
_entity_poly.pdbx_strand_id
1 'polypeptide(L)'
;MEKGNSICVERIGCMREMVELGVWIGARSLELIKGLILHHPFFGGSKRTESELRLLNAPVLPLYSTDLPLYAALPIAVDRDHEYCNPTVSDGFDQFAQIRELGWWVVVTGCDGDLLIDRQMELVEMLKKKGVKVGAQFNEGDYHGVELIDATEANALFVFLMHFLEKC
;
A
#
# COMPACT_ATOMS: atom_id res chain seq x y z
N MET A 1 -40.23 -33.21 57.01
CA MET A 1 -40.02 -32.47 55.75
C MET A 1 -38.81 -33.12 55.08
N GLU A 2 -39.07 -34.25 54.39
CA GLU A 2 -38.97 -34.40 52.91
C GLU A 2 -37.51 -34.48 52.46
N LYS A 3 -36.91 -35.67 52.29
CA LYS A 3 -36.98 -36.65 51.16
C LYS A 3 -36.26 -36.20 49.88
N GLY A 4 -35.36 -37.05 49.38
CA GLY A 4 -35.03 -37.20 47.96
C GLY A 4 -33.54 -36.99 47.62
N ASN A 5 -32.72 -38.04 47.68
CA ASN A 5 -32.15 -38.76 46.53
C ASN A 5 -31.36 -37.87 45.55
N SER A 6 -30.03 -37.98 45.49
CA SER A 6 -29.33 -38.93 44.59
C SER A 6 -29.93 -38.86 43.19
N ILE A 7 -29.24 -38.17 42.27
CA ILE A 7 -29.12 -38.46 40.84
C ILE A 7 -28.23 -37.36 40.22
N CYS A 8 -27.23 -37.79 39.44
CA CYS A 8 -26.40 -37.00 38.52
C CYS A 8 -25.32 -36.07 39.14
N VAL A 9 -24.25 -36.65 39.72
CA VAL A 9 -22.99 -36.79 38.97
C VAL A 9 -23.23 -37.22 37.52
N GLU A 10 -23.63 -36.27 36.67
CA GLU A 10 -23.57 -36.31 35.20
C GLU A 10 -24.39 -35.14 34.66
N ARG A 11 -23.71 -34.05 34.27
CA ARG A 11 -23.93 -33.34 33.00
C ARG A 11 -22.98 -32.14 32.94
N ILE A 12 -21.77 -32.43 32.46
CA ILE A 12 -20.81 -31.55 31.80
C ILE A 12 -21.39 -30.94 30.49
N GLY A 13 -22.69 -30.67 30.43
CA GLY A 13 -23.31 -30.21 29.19
C GLY A 13 -24.69 -29.63 29.41
N CYS A 14 -24.73 -28.34 29.75
CA CYS A 14 -25.80 -27.43 29.32
C CYS A 14 -25.52 -25.97 29.78
N MET A 15 -24.37 -25.40 29.43
CA MET A 15 -24.17 -23.93 29.46
C MET A 15 -23.29 -23.50 28.29
N ARG A 16 -23.61 -24.15 27.15
CA ARG A 16 -23.25 -23.78 25.78
C ARG A 16 -24.37 -22.94 25.14
N GLU A 17 -25.40 -22.61 25.90
CA GLU A 17 -26.56 -21.84 25.47
C GLU A 17 -26.72 -20.74 26.52
N MET A 18 -26.16 -19.57 26.23
CA MET A 18 -26.85 -18.52 25.48
C MET A 18 -27.41 -17.52 26.48
N VAL A 19 -26.74 -16.36 26.49
CA VAL A 19 -27.38 -15.05 26.66
C VAL A 19 -27.93 -14.82 28.07
N GLU A 20 -27.14 -14.17 28.91
CA GLU A 20 -27.58 -13.01 29.72
C GLU A 20 -26.54 -12.68 30.80
N LEU A 21 -25.44 -12.05 30.36
CA LEU A 21 -24.87 -10.84 30.96
C LEU A 21 -24.08 -10.18 29.81
N GLY A 22 -24.78 -9.59 28.84
CA GLY A 22 -24.87 -8.12 28.82
C GLY A 22 -23.68 -7.52 28.06
N VAL A 23 -23.57 -7.74 26.75
CA VAL A 23 -24.06 -6.83 25.70
C VAL A 23 -23.14 -5.61 25.48
N TRP A 24 -22.36 -5.71 24.38
CA TRP A 24 -22.17 -4.69 23.34
C TRP A 24 -21.84 -3.24 23.74
N ILE A 25 -20.54 -2.91 23.77
CA ILE A 25 -19.95 -1.70 23.16
C ILE A 25 -18.47 -2.04 22.86
N GLY A 26 -17.94 -2.11 21.65
CA GLY A 26 -18.49 -1.80 20.33
C GLY A 26 -17.70 -2.53 19.24
N ALA A 27 -18.32 -2.59 18.07
CA ALA A 27 -17.72 -3.05 16.84
C ALA A 27 -16.37 -2.38 16.57
N ARG A 28 -15.36 -3.18 16.24
CA ARG A 28 -14.54 -2.91 15.08
C ARG A 28 -14.38 -4.22 14.35
N SER A 29 -15.03 -4.33 13.19
CA SER A 29 -14.44 -5.05 12.07
C SER A 29 -12.95 -4.71 12.05
N LEU A 30 -12.08 -5.64 12.45
CA LEU A 30 -10.65 -5.49 12.17
C LEU A 30 -10.57 -5.47 10.65
N GLU A 31 -10.40 -4.28 10.07
CA GLU A 31 -10.26 -4.09 8.64
C GLU A 31 -9.04 -4.89 8.20
N LEU A 32 -9.28 -6.08 7.64
CA LEU A 32 -8.22 -6.92 7.12
C LEU A 32 -7.75 -6.29 5.82
N ILE A 33 -6.62 -5.59 5.88
CA ILE A 33 -5.97 -5.05 4.69
C ILE A 33 -5.63 -6.23 3.75
N LYS A 34 -6.00 -6.10 2.48
CA LYS A 34 -5.77 -7.10 1.43
C LYS A 34 -4.68 -6.71 0.44
N GLY A 35 -4.29 -5.44 0.45
CA GLY A 35 -3.33 -4.91 -0.50
C GLY A 35 -3.10 -3.42 -0.33
N LEU A 36 -2.20 -2.90 -1.16
CA LEU A 36 -1.79 -1.51 -1.25
C LEU A 36 -1.96 -1.04 -2.68
N ILE A 37 -2.52 0.15 -2.86
CA ILE A 37 -2.55 0.84 -4.16
C ILE A 37 -1.66 2.07 -4.03
N LEU A 38 -0.56 2.07 -4.78
CA LEU A 38 0.45 3.11 -4.85
C LEU A 38 0.28 3.84 -6.18
N HIS A 39 -0.57 4.86 -6.18
CA HIS A 39 -0.83 5.68 -7.36
C HIS A 39 0.22 6.80 -7.43
N HIS A 40 1.04 6.81 -8.50
CA HIS A 40 2.15 7.75 -8.73
C HIS A 40 3.02 7.95 -7.47
N PRO A 41 3.56 6.88 -6.87
CA PRO A 41 4.18 7.00 -5.56
C PRO A 41 5.42 7.89 -5.63
N PHE A 42 5.50 8.79 -4.64
CA PHE A 42 6.44 9.90 -4.64
C PHE A 42 7.75 9.51 -3.96
N PHE A 43 8.66 8.90 -4.70
CA PHE A 43 9.98 8.49 -4.21
C PHE A 43 11.10 9.37 -4.76
N GLY A 44 12.23 9.37 -4.08
CA GLY A 44 13.44 10.10 -4.47
C GLY A 44 14.69 9.25 -4.26
N GLY A 45 15.84 9.92 -4.32
CA GLY A 45 17.16 9.33 -4.13
C GLY A 45 18.25 10.33 -4.44
N SER A 46 19.44 10.16 -3.86
CA SER A 46 20.50 11.17 -4.00
C SER A 46 21.00 11.28 -5.44
N LYS A 47 21.14 10.14 -6.13
CA LYS A 47 21.48 10.08 -7.56
C LYS A 47 20.25 10.32 -8.43
N ARG A 48 20.42 11.08 -9.51
CA ARG A 48 19.34 11.35 -10.46
C ARG A 48 19.10 10.17 -11.39
N THR A 49 17.83 9.89 -11.66
CA THR A 49 17.40 8.93 -12.69
C THR A 49 17.36 9.59 -14.07
N GLU A 50 17.21 8.80 -15.14
CA GLU A 50 17.11 9.33 -16.49
C GLU A 50 15.82 10.14 -16.69
N SER A 51 14.71 9.70 -16.10
CA SER A 51 13.44 10.42 -16.09
C SER A 51 13.55 11.78 -15.40
N GLU A 52 14.21 11.85 -14.23
CA GLU A 52 14.43 13.09 -13.49
C GLU A 52 15.23 14.12 -14.30
N LEU A 53 16.21 13.65 -15.09
CA LEU A 53 17.02 14.51 -15.96
C LEU A 53 16.27 14.93 -17.22
N ARG A 54 15.57 13.98 -17.88
CA ARG A 54 14.78 14.22 -19.08
C ARG A 54 13.63 15.21 -18.83
N LEU A 55 13.01 15.13 -17.65
CA LEU A 55 11.83 15.90 -17.26
C LEU A 55 12.13 17.00 -16.24
N LEU A 56 13.39 17.45 -16.15
CA LEU A 56 13.86 18.47 -15.21
C LEU A 56 12.93 19.70 -15.11
N ASN A 57 12.45 20.17 -16.26
CA ASN A 57 11.63 21.36 -16.42
C ASN A 57 10.17 21.04 -16.79
N ALA A 58 9.67 19.85 -16.44
CA ALA A 58 8.29 19.49 -16.71
C ALA A 58 7.31 20.52 -16.09
N PRO A 59 6.24 20.90 -16.81
CA PRO A 59 5.39 22.03 -16.41
C PRO A 59 4.56 21.74 -15.15
N VAL A 60 4.19 20.49 -14.92
CA VAL A 60 3.34 20.09 -13.78
C VAL A 60 4.15 19.80 -12.54
N LEU A 61 5.21 19.01 -12.69
CA LEU A 61 6.10 18.65 -11.60
C LEU A 61 7.55 18.85 -12.07
N PRO A 62 8.15 20.04 -11.88
CA PRO A 62 9.57 20.25 -12.15
C PRO A 62 10.43 19.69 -11.00
N LEU A 63 11.70 19.40 -11.27
CA LEU A 63 12.56 18.70 -10.30
C LEU A 63 12.69 19.43 -8.96
N TYR A 64 12.82 20.75 -8.96
CA TYR A 64 12.94 21.54 -7.73
C TYR A 64 11.71 21.41 -6.81
N SER A 65 10.52 21.16 -7.40
CA SER A 65 9.28 20.95 -6.66
C SER A 65 9.25 19.59 -5.96
N THR A 66 10.15 18.66 -6.33
CA THR A 66 10.29 17.36 -5.66
C THR A 66 11.35 17.38 -4.56
N ASP A 67 12.47 18.07 -4.78
CA ASP A 67 13.60 18.07 -3.86
C ASP A 67 13.24 18.71 -2.51
N LEU A 68 12.52 19.83 -2.53
CA LEU A 68 12.20 20.55 -1.29
C LEU A 68 11.24 19.76 -0.39
N PRO A 69 10.08 19.25 -0.87
CA PRO A 69 9.20 18.43 -0.04
C PRO A 69 9.86 17.15 0.47
N LEU A 70 10.63 16.44 -0.37
CA LEU A 70 11.33 15.22 0.05
C LEU A 70 12.37 15.52 1.12
N TYR A 71 13.19 16.56 0.93
CA TYR A 71 14.18 16.96 1.93
C TYR A 71 13.52 17.38 3.24
N ALA A 72 12.40 18.13 3.18
CA ALA A 72 11.68 18.56 4.37
C ALA A 72 10.98 17.42 5.13
N ALA A 73 10.63 16.32 4.45
CA ALA A 73 10.02 15.14 5.05
C ALA A 73 11.04 14.22 5.74
N LEU A 74 12.34 14.44 5.52
CA LEU A 74 13.39 13.60 6.05
C LEU A 74 13.87 14.03 7.44
N PRO A 75 14.37 13.09 8.26
CA PRO A 75 15.08 13.41 9.48
C PRO A 75 16.22 14.41 9.25
N ILE A 76 16.58 15.17 10.29
CA ILE A 76 17.67 16.14 10.19
C ILE A 76 18.98 15.39 9.89
N ALA A 77 19.75 15.92 8.94
CA ALA A 77 21.07 15.44 8.55
C ALA A 77 21.13 14.05 7.87
N VAL A 78 20.00 13.54 7.36
CA VAL A 78 20.03 12.40 6.41
C VAL A 78 19.89 12.90 4.97
N ASP A 79 20.44 12.13 4.04
CA ASP A 79 20.31 12.41 2.62
C ASP A 79 19.06 11.75 2.01
N ARG A 80 18.88 11.91 0.70
CA ARG A 80 17.71 11.39 -0.02
C ARG A 80 17.75 9.88 -0.23
N ASP A 81 18.81 9.19 0.16
CA ASP A 81 18.87 7.72 0.20
C ASP A 81 18.45 7.15 1.56
N HIS A 82 17.77 7.95 2.39
CA HIS A 82 17.04 7.44 3.54
C HIS A 82 15.80 6.63 3.09
N GLU A 83 15.43 5.58 3.84
CA GLU A 83 14.37 4.61 3.49
C GLU A 83 12.98 5.22 3.24
N TYR A 84 12.70 6.41 3.80
CA TYR A 84 11.45 7.14 3.59
C TYR A 84 11.38 7.83 2.22
N CYS A 85 12.54 8.17 1.65
CA CYS A 85 12.64 8.82 0.35
C CYS A 85 12.93 7.78 -0.73
N ASN A 86 13.85 6.85 -0.45
CA ASN A 86 14.28 5.83 -1.38
C ASN A 86 14.02 4.43 -0.79
N PRO A 87 12.93 3.75 -1.17
CA PRO A 87 12.59 2.45 -0.60
C PRO A 87 13.49 1.32 -1.12
N THR A 88 14.38 1.58 -2.09
CA THR A 88 15.17 0.55 -2.76
C THR A 88 16.61 0.41 -2.25
N VAL A 89 17.07 1.32 -1.38
CA VAL A 89 18.46 1.38 -0.89
C VAL A 89 18.72 0.59 0.39
N SER A 90 17.72 0.40 1.24
CA SER A 90 17.85 -0.60 2.29
C SER A 90 17.67 -1.97 1.66
N ASP A 91 18.26 -3.03 2.24
CA ASP A 91 18.08 -4.41 1.76
C ASP A 91 16.62 -4.92 1.84
N GLY A 92 15.65 -4.01 2.03
CA GLY A 92 14.27 -4.29 2.33
C GLY A 92 14.25 -5.02 3.66
N PHE A 93 14.31 -4.26 4.75
CA PHE A 93 13.88 -4.76 6.06
C PHE A 93 12.55 -5.51 5.91
N ASP A 94 12.26 -6.43 6.85
CA ASP A 94 11.19 -7.44 6.90
C ASP A 94 9.79 -7.08 6.33
N GLN A 95 9.49 -5.83 6.02
CA GLN A 95 8.24 -5.32 5.48
C GLN A 95 7.81 -6.00 4.17
N PHE A 96 8.69 -6.15 3.16
CA PHE A 96 8.31 -6.84 1.92
C PHE A 96 8.10 -8.34 2.14
N ALA A 97 8.84 -8.95 3.07
CA ALA A 97 8.61 -10.33 3.48
C ALA A 97 7.24 -10.49 4.16
N GLN A 98 6.86 -9.55 5.03
CA GLN A 98 5.54 -9.50 5.66
C GLN A 98 4.42 -9.30 4.63
N ILE A 99 4.55 -8.37 3.68
CA ILE A 99 3.56 -8.15 2.60
C ILE A 99 3.35 -9.45 1.82
N ARG A 100 4.44 -10.15 1.48
CA ARG A 100 4.39 -11.45 0.82
C ARG A 100 3.69 -12.50 1.68
N GLU A 101 4.04 -12.63 2.96
CA GLU A 101 3.48 -13.63 3.88
C GLU A 101 2.00 -13.41 4.17
N LEU A 102 1.56 -12.15 4.24
CA LEU A 102 0.16 -11.77 4.34
C LEU A 102 -0.58 -11.97 3.00
N GLY A 103 0.14 -12.26 1.92
CA GLY A 103 -0.41 -12.52 0.60
C GLY A 103 -1.01 -11.28 -0.09
N TRP A 104 -0.60 -10.09 0.35
CA TRP A 104 -1.11 -8.80 -0.12
C TRP A 104 -0.76 -8.54 -1.58
N TRP A 105 -1.69 -7.92 -2.29
CA TRP A 105 -1.40 -7.31 -3.59
C TRP A 105 -0.82 -5.92 -3.41
N VAL A 106 0.20 -5.59 -4.20
CA VAL A 106 0.69 -4.21 -4.33
C VAL A 106 0.45 -3.77 -5.76
N VAL A 107 -0.38 -2.74 -5.93
CA VAL A 107 -0.64 -2.13 -7.23
C VAL A 107 0.16 -0.85 -7.32
N VAL A 108 0.90 -0.64 -8.40
CA VAL A 108 1.64 0.60 -8.66
C VAL A 108 1.17 1.19 -9.98
N THR A 109 0.83 2.48 -10.02
CA THR A 109 0.47 3.15 -11.27
C THR A 109 1.33 4.39 -11.50
N GLY A 110 1.53 4.76 -12.75
CA GLY A 110 2.31 5.93 -13.16
C GLY A 110 2.16 6.22 -14.65
N CYS A 111 2.92 7.19 -15.14
CA CYS A 111 3.05 7.48 -16.57
C CYS A 111 4.47 7.95 -16.92
N ASP A 112 4.88 7.84 -18.17
CA ASP A 112 6.26 8.20 -18.57
C ASP A 112 6.55 9.72 -18.58
N GLY A 113 5.50 10.55 -18.54
CA GLY A 113 5.58 11.99 -18.35
C GLY A 113 5.71 12.42 -16.88
N ASP A 114 5.68 11.47 -15.95
CA ASP A 114 6.05 11.67 -14.55
C ASP A 114 7.58 11.59 -14.40
N LEU A 115 8.20 12.61 -13.81
CA LEU A 115 9.64 12.61 -13.57
C LEU A 115 10.09 11.50 -12.61
N LEU A 116 9.19 10.97 -11.78
CA LEU A 116 9.47 9.93 -10.79
C LEU A 116 9.32 8.51 -11.34
N ILE A 117 8.94 8.35 -12.62
CA ILE A 117 8.60 7.05 -13.23
C ILE A 117 9.69 5.99 -13.06
N ASP A 118 10.96 6.33 -13.22
CA ASP A 118 12.05 5.35 -13.08
C ASP A 118 12.06 4.73 -11.68
N ARG A 119 11.84 5.53 -10.64
CA ARG A 119 11.79 5.06 -9.24
C ARG A 119 10.55 4.20 -8.97
N GLN A 120 9.42 4.54 -9.58
CA GLN A 120 8.19 3.77 -9.51
C GLN A 120 8.39 2.38 -10.14
N MET A 121 9.07 2.32 -11.29
CA MET A 121 9.42 1.07 -11.96
C MET A 121 10.45 0.25 -11.18
N GLU A 122 11.48 0.89 -10.62
CA GLU A 122 12.47 0.23 -9.75
C GLU A 122 11.82 -0.44 -8.53
N LEU A 123 10.84 0.22 -7.90
CA LEU A 123 10.06 -0.38 -6.81
C LEU A 123 9.30 -1.63 -7.28
N VAL A 124 8.63 -1.55 -8.43
CA VAL A 124 7.89 -2.70 -9.00
C VAL A 124 8.82 -3.89 -9.22
N GLU A 125 9.99 -3.66 -9.81
CA GLU A 125 10.97 -4.73 -10.06
C GLU A 125 11.53 -5.31 -8.76
N MET A 126 11.76 -4.46 -7.74
CA MET A 126 12.13 -4.93 -6.41
C MET A 126 11.05 -5.82 -5.77
N LEU A 127 9.79 -5.38 -5.79
CA LEU A 127 8.66 -6.13 -5.21
C LEU A 127 8.50 -7.50 -5.89
N LYS A 128 8.59 -7.54 -7.23
CA LYS A 128 8.58 -8.79 -8.00
C LYS A 128 9.74 -9.70 -7.60
N LYS A 129 10.96 -9.17 -7.51
CA LYS A 129 12.15 -9.94 -7.09
C LYS A 129 12.01 -10.52 -5.68
N LYS A 130 11.29 -9.85 -4.78
CA LYS A 130 10.99 -10.32 -3.42
C LYS A 130 9.79 -11.29 -3.36
N GLY A 131 9.12 -11.55 -4.48
CA GLY A 131 8.01 -12.49 -4.59
C GLY A 131 6.66 -11.95 -4.12
N VAL A 132 6.50 -10.63 -4.05
CA VAL A 132 5.22 -9.97 -3.75
C VAL A 132 4.30 -10.07 -4.97
N LYS A 133 2.98 -10.16 -4.76
CA LYS A 133 2.01 -10.07 -5.86
C LYS A 133 1.90 -8.62 -6.30
N VAL A 134 2.29 -8.33 -7.54
CA VAL A 134 2.33 -6.96 -8.05
C VAL A 134 1.43 -6.79 -9.25
N GLY A 135 0.59 -5.74 -9.23
CA GLY A 135 -0.06 -5.17 -10.40
C GLY A 135 0.63 -3.87 -10.77
N ALA A 136 0.94 -3.63 -12.05
CA ALA A 136 1.55 -2.38 -12.47
C ALA A 136 0.90 -1.87 -13.76
N GLN A 137 0.62 -0.57 -13.83
CA GLN A 137 0.19 0.12 -15.04
C GLN A 137 1.00 1.41 -15.20
N PHE A 138 1.70 1.52 -16.33
CA PHE A 138 2.43 2.72 -16.69
C PHE A 138 1.97 3.17 -18.07
N ASN A 139 1.33 4.33 -18.14
CA ASN A 139 0.82 4.88 -19.40
C ASN A 139 1.94 5.63 -20.15
N GLU A 140 1.85 5.63 -21.48
CA GLU A 140 2.72 6.44 -22.34
C GLU A 140 2.18 7.87 -22.41
N GLY A 141 3.04 8.87 -22.21
CA GLY A 141 2.67 10.28 -22.16
C GLY A 141 2.24 10.80 -20.79
N ASP A 142 1.36 11.80 -20.84
CA ASP A 142 0.75 12.51 -19.70
C ASP A 142 1.74 13.19 -18.75
N TYR A 143 1.35 13.30 -17.48
CA TYR A 143 2.09 13.95 -16.41
C TYR A 143 1.62 13.44 -15.05
N HIS A 144 2.41 13.71 -14.01
CA HIS A 144 2.09 13.32 -12.64
C HIS A 144 0.68 13.77 -12.21
N GLY A 145 -0.19 12.82 -11.87
CA GLY A 145 -1.56 13.07 -11.40
C GLY A 145 -2.53 13.55 -12.47
N VAL A 146 -2.32 13.19 -13.75
CA VAL A 146 -3.23 13.53 -14.87
C VAL A 146 -4.69 13.15 -14.59
N GLU A 147 -4.92 12.06 -13.87
CA GLU A 147 -6.24 11.53 -13.51
C GLU A 147 -7.03 12.44 -12.57
N LEU A 148 -6.38 13.43 -11.95
CA LEU A 148 -7.06 14.46 -11.16
C LEU A 148 -7.74 15.52 -12.04
N ILE A 149 -7.35 15.60 -13.30
CA ILE A 149 -7.77 16.64 -14.25
C ILE A 149 -8.51 16.04 -15.45
N ASP A 150 -8.00 14.95 -16.02
CA ASP A 150 -8.60 14.27 -17.17
C ASP A 150 -9.47 13.09 -16.73
N ALA A 151 -10.78 13.20 -16.98
CA ALA A 151 -11.74 12.16 -16.63
C ALA A 151 -11.56 10.87 -17.45
N THR A 152 -10.97 10.94 -18.64
CA THR A 152 -10.67 9.77 -19.48
C THR A 152 -9.60 8.92 -18.81
N GLU A 153 -8.50 9.55 -18.39
CA GLU A 153 -7.41 8.89 -17.68
C GLU A 153 -7.88 8.38 -16.31
N ALA A 154 -8.69 9.17 -15.58
CA ALA A 154 -9.31 8.73 -14.33
C ALA A 154 -10.18 7.47 -14.51
N ASN A 155 -11.01 7.44 -15.55
CA ASN A 155 -11.85 6.28 -15.83
C ASN A 155 -11.01 5.06 -16.22
N ALA A 156 -9.95 5.24 -17.01
CA ALA A 156 -9.03 4.16 -17.35
C ALA A 156 -8.35 3.58 -16.10
N LEU A 157 -7.87 4.44 -15.18
CA LEU A 157 -7.33 4.04 -13.89
C LEU A 157 -8.37 3.28 -13.07
N PHE A 158 -9.61 3.74 -12.97
CA PHE A 158 -10.65 3.04 -12.22
C PHE A 158 -10.96 1.65 -12.78
N VAL A 159 -11.06 1.51 -14.10
CA VAL A 159 -11.25 0.20 -14.75
C VAL A 159 -10.10 -0.75 -14.39
N PHE A 160 -8.86 -0.25 -14.43
CA PHE A 160 -7.70 -1.04 -14.02
C PHE A 160 -7.76 -1.42 -12.54
N LEU A 161 -8.01 -0.47 -11.63
CA LEU A 161 -8.07 -0.73 -10.19
C LEU A 161 -9.19 -1.72 -9.81
N MET A 162 -10.36 -1.64 -10.46
CA MET A 162 -11.47 -2.56 -10.23
C MET A 162 -11.08 -4.02 -10.50
N HIS A 163 -10.24 -4.26 -11.52
CA HIS A 163 -9.72 -5.60 -11.80
C HIS A 163 -8.91 -6.20 -10.63
N PHE A 164 -8.25 -5.36 -9.82
CA PHE A 164 -7.49 -5.83 -8.64
C PHE A 164 -8.36 -5.95 -7.41
N LEU A 165 -9.30 -5.03 -7.21
CA LEU A 165 -10.24 -5.08 -6.09
C LEU A 165 -11.09 -6.36 -6.14
N GLU A 166 -11.44 -6.84 -7.32
CA GLU A 166 -12.15 -8.12 -7.51
C GLU A 166 -11.30 -9.36 -7.21
N LYS A 167 -9.97 -9.23 -7.16
CA LYS A 167 -9.00 -10.32 -6.95
C LYS A 167 -8.48 -10.43 -5.50
N CYS A 168 -8.88 -9.52 -4.62
CA CYS A 168 -8.39 -9.37 -3.24
C CYS A 168 -9.31 -9.98 -2.17
#